data_AF-A0A355HAX9-F1
#
_entry.id   AF-A0A355HAX9-F1
#
_cell.length_a   1.000
_cell.length_b   1.000
_cell.length_c   1.000
_cell.angle_alpha   90.00
_cell.angle_beta   90.00
_cell.angle_gamma   90.00
#
_symmetry.space_group_name_H-M   'P 1'
#
loop_
_entity.id
_entity.type
_entity.pdbx_description
1 polymer ?
#
loop_
_entity_poly.entity_id
_entity_poly.type
_entity_poly.pdbx_seq_one_letter_code
_entity_poly.pdbx_strand_id
1 'polypeptide(L)' 'KPSTKTISIRLPEMMLDSIKILANKRDVPYQSLIKTYLQEKIDREFHTKPA' A
#
# COMPACT_ATOMS: atom_id res chain seq x y z
N LYS A 1 2.55 -11.06 -18.07
CA LYS A 1 1.80 -11.07 -16.79
C LYS A 1 2.81 -10.94 -15.66
N PRO A 2 2.81 -9.84 -14.89
CA PRO A 2 3.68 -9.76 -13.72
C PRO A 2 3.26 -10.84 -12.72
N SER A 3 4.24 -11.53 -12.13
CA SER A 3 4.00 -12.53 -11.10
C SER A 3 3.62 -11.82 -9.80
N THR A 4 2.50 -12.23 -9.19
CA THR A 4 2.10 -11.75 -7.87
C THR A 4 2.34 -12.85 -6.85
N LYS A 5 3.01 -12.51 -5.74
CA LYS A 5 3.19 -13.42 -4.61
C LYS A 5 2.27 -12.98 -3.47
N THR A 6 1.44 -13.89 -2.96
CA THR A 6 0.65 -13.63 -1.75
C THR A 6 1.59 -13.60 -0.55
N ILE A 7 1.48 -12.54 0.25
CA ILE A 7 2.18 -12.41 1.52
C ILE A 7 1.16 -12.13 2.62
N SER A 8 1.43 -12.65 3.81
CA SER A 8 0.67 -12.32 5.02
C SER A 8 1.43 -11.27 5.81
N ILE A 9 0.80 -10.13 6.07
CA ILE A 9 1.37 -9.05 6.89
C ILE A 9 0.51 -8.88 8.14
N ARG A 10 1.15 -8.63 9.29
CA ARG A 10 0.45 -8.26 10.53
C ARG A 10 0.46 -6.75 10.64
N LEU A 11 -0.72 -6.17 10.86
CA LEU A 11 -0.93 -4.73 11.03
C LEU A 11 -1.73 -4.50 12.31
N PRO A 12 -1.51 -3.38 13.02
CA PRO A 12 -2.40 -2.96 14.11
C PRO A 12 -3.83 -2.74 13.59
N GLU A 13 -4.82 -3.10 14.40
CA GLU A 13 -6.24 -3.00 14.04
C GLU A 13 -6.65 -1.56 13.65
N MET A 14 -6.25 -0.58 14.48
CA MET A 14 -6.52 0.84 14.23
C MET A 14 -5.97 1.33 12.87
N MET A 15 -4.84 0.79 12.44
CA MET A 15 -4.23 1.14 11.16
C MET A 15 -5.03 0.54 10.00
N LEU A 16 -5.47 -0.71 10.13
CA LEU A 16 -6.30 -1.36 9.11
C LEU A 16 -7.62 -0.62 8.91
N ASP A 17 -8.27 -0.19 9.99
CA ASP A 17 -9.53 0.54 9.90
C ASP A 17 -9.35 1.93 9.29
N SER A 18 -8.26 2.63 9.64
CA SER A 18 -7.90 3.89 8.99
C SER A 18 -7.71 3.72 7.48
N ILE A 19 -7.06 2.63 7.04
CA ILE A 19 -6.89 2.33 5.62
C ILE A 19 -8.23 2.03 4.95
N LYS A 20 -9.12 1.26 5.57
CA LYS A 20 -10.46 0.98 5.02
C LYS A 20 -11.27 2.26 4.82
N ILE A 21 -11.24 3.17 5.79
CA ILE A 21 -11.93 4.47 5.70
C ILE A 21 -11.35 5.29 4.53
N LEU A 22 -10.02 5.36 4.40
CA LEU A 22 -9.37 6.10 3.31
C LEU A 22 -9.66 5.48 1.94
N ALA A 23 -9.73 4.16 1.86
CA ALA A 23 -10.02 3.43 0.63
C ALA A 23 -11.46 3.69 0.18
N ASN A 24 -12.42 3.64 1.11
CA ASN A 24 -13.82 3.98 0.83
C ASN A 24 -13.97 5.44 0.37
N LYS A 25 -13.28 6.39 1.01
CA LYS A 25 -13.28 7.81 0.58
C LYS A 25 -12.75 8.03 -0.85
N ARG A 26 -11.86 7.15 -1.32
CA ARG A 26 -11.27 7.21 -2.66
C ARG A 26 -11.98 6.29 -3.66
N ASP A 27 -13.07 5.63 -3.25
CA ASP A 27 -13.80 4.64 -4.02
C ASP A 27 -12.90 3.52 -4.60
N VAL A 28 -11.96 3.03 -3.77
CA VAL A 28 -11.05 1.94 -4.14
C VAL A 28 -11.03 0.85 -3.07
N PRO A 29 -10.72 -0.41 -3.42
CA PRO A 29 -10.49 -1.46 -2.42
C PRO A 29 -9.29 -1.14 -1.52
N TYR A 30 -9.37 -1.46 -0.24
CA TYR A 30 -8.27 -1.20 0.71
C TYR A 30 -6.98 -1.94 0.33
N GLN A 31 -7.08 -3.15 -0.25
CA GLN A 31 -5.91 -3.87 -0.74
C GLN A 31 -5.22 -3.14 -1.89
N SER A 32 -6.01 -2.52 -2.78
CA SER A 32 -5.48 -1.70 -3.89
C SER A 32 -4.81 -0.44 -3.35
N LEU A 33 -5.44 0.24 -2.39
CA LEU A 33 -4.86 1.43 -1.75
C LEU A 33 -3.52 1.12 -1.08
N ILE A 34 -3.44 0.00 -0.35
CA ILE A 34 -2.18 -0.45 0.28
C ILE A 34 -1.09 -0.62 -0.77
N LYS A 35 -1.38 -1.28 -1.90
CA LYS A 35 -0.42 -1.47 -2.98
C LYS A 35 0.08 -0.14 -3.54
N THR A 36 -0.82 0.80 -3.80
CA THR A 36 -0.45 2.13 -4.31
C THR A 36 0.45 2.87 -3.33
N TYR A 37 0.09 2.92 -2.04
CA TYR A 37 0.91 3.59 -1.03
C TYR A 37 2.29 2.94 -0.86
N LEU A 38 2.37 1.61 -0.88
CA LEU A 38 3.66 0.91 -0.83
C LEU A 38 4.51 1.23 -2.06
N GLN A 39 3.92 1.20 -3.26
CA GLN A 39 4.63 1.55 -4.49
C GLN A 39 5.13 2.99 -4.46
N GLU A 40 4.29 3.96 -4.07
CA GLU A 40 4.69 5.37 -3.96
C GLU A 40 5.85 5.57 -2.97
N LYS A 41 5.86 4.83 -1.86
CA LYS A 41 6.96 4.88 -0.89
C LYS A 41 8.23 4.24 -1.45
N ILE A 42 8.13 3.09 -2.10
CA ILE A 42 9.25 2.43 -2.79
C ILE A 42 9.84 3.39 -3.83
N ASP A 43 9.03 3.92 -4.73
CA ASP A 43 9.49 4.83 -5.79
C ASP A 43 10.19 6.05 -5.20
N ARG A 44 9.66 6.62 -4.10
CA ARG A 44 10.33 7.73 -3.40
C ARG A 44 11.70 7.32 -2.89
N GLU A 45 11.82 6.23 -2.14
CA GLU A 45 13.09 5.79 -1.54
C GLU A 45 14.13 5.35 -2.59
N PHE A 46 13.70 4.79 -3.72
CA PHE A 46 14.61 4.38 -4.80
C PHE A 46 14.97 5.53 -5.75
N HIS A 47 14.10 6.53 -5.94
CA HIS A 47 14.41 7.71 -6.75
C HIS A 47 15.21 8.79 -5.99
N THR A 48 15.26 8.77 -4.65
CA THR A 48 16.07 9.69 -3.83
C THR A 48 17.45 9.16 -3.44
N LYS A 49 17.91 8.03 -3.99
CA LYS A 49 19.34 7.70 -3.95
C LYS A 49 20.04 8.28 -5.19
N PRO A 50 20.66 9.48 -5.12
CA PRO A 50 21.79 9.72 -5.99
C PRO A 50 22.87 8.71 -5.58
N ALA A 51 23.49 8.09 -6.58
CA ALA A 51 24.69 7.29 -6.40
C ALA A 51 25.82 8.12 -5.77
#